data_AF-A0A9Q8WPG8-F1
#
_entry.id   AF-A0A9Q8WPG8-F1
#
_cell.length_a   1.000
_cell.length_b   1.000
_cell.length_c   1.000
_cell.angle_alpha   90.00
_cell.angle_beta   90.00
_cell.angle_gamma   90.00
#
_symmetry.space_group_name_H-M   'P 1'
#
loop_
_entity.id
_entity.type
_entity.pdbx_description
1 polymer ?
#
loop_
_entity_poly.entity_id
_entity_poly.type
_entity_poly.pdbx_seq_one_letter_code
_entity_poly.pdbx_strand_id
1 'polypeptide(L)'
;MGRWDVQWSDMKGSVSEAIFMLGLERNSDLIRDVAFAPLISLVDHQQWAPNLNPFKQAPDARVYTSNYWVQQLFAQNAGSMTHEIISDTRFDSVFWSAHLDIEIAGKRFVTLSILGHDNPDSANTHDAAPISLPVVFYIESSDGNFSFLLPVWSVAVLRTD
;
A
#
# COMPACT_ATOMS: atom_id res chain seq x y z
N MET A 1 0.52 -12.82 12.29
CA MET A 1 1.42 -13.96 12.54
C MET A 1 2.82 -13.48 12.18
N GLY A 2 3.70 -13.27 13.17
CA GLY A 2 5.03 -12.67 12.93
C GLY A 2 6.01 -13.70 12.37
N ARG A 3 6.72 -13.35 11.29
CA ARG A 3 7.87 -14.13 10.79
C ARG A 3 9.07 -13.74 11.65
N TRP A 4 9.52 -14.65 12.50
CA TRP A 4 10.53 -14.40 13.56
C TRP A 4 11.90 -13.92 13.05
N ASP A 5 12.16 -14.02 11.75
CA ASP A 5 13.42 -13.61 11.10
C ASP A 5 13.28 -12.38 10.20
N VAL A 6 12.16 -11.65 10.27
CA VAL A 6 11.92 -10.45 9.47
C VAL A 6 12.13 -9.20 10.32
N GLN A 7 13.25 -8.52 10.10
CA GLN A 7 13.53 -7.24 10.75
C GLN A 7 12.77 -6.06 10.14
N TRP A 8 12.52 -6.10 8.84
CA TRP A 8 11.95 -5.00 8.08
C TRP A 8 10.74 -5.49 7.30
N SER A 9 9.72 -4.64 7.20
CA SER A 9 8.63 -4.88 6.26
C SER A 9 9.18 -5.05 4.84
N ASP A 10 8.94 -6.22 4.27
CA ASP A 10 9.25 -6.53 2.87
C ASP A 10 8.01 -6.38 1.99
N MET A 11 8.21 -6.35 0.67
CA MET A 11 7.10 -6.21 -0.28
C MET A 11 6.09 -7.36 -0.20
N LYS A 12 6.52 -8.60 0.12
CA LYS A 12 5.59 -9.72 0.39
C LYS A 12 4.64 -9.40 1.54
N GLY A 13 5.19 -8.98 2.69
CA GLY A 13 4.41 -8.63 3.86
C GLY A 13 3.52 -7.42 3.61
N SER A 14 4.01 -6.43 2.87
CA SER A 14 3.27 -5.23 2.53
C SER A 14 2.11 -5.47 1.57
N VAL A 15 2.32 -6.26 0.51
CA VAL A 15 1.22 -6.67 -0.39
C VAL A 15 0.21 -7.52 0.38
N SER A 16 0.66 -8.43 1.25
CA SER A 16 -0.23 -9.25 2.08
C SER A 16 -1.08 -8.39 3.03
N GLU A 17 -0.48 -7.37 3.66
CA GLU A 17 -1.21 -6.43 4.50
C GLU A 17 -2.19 -5.58 3.69
N ALA A 18 -1.80 -5.10 2.50
CA ALA A 18 -2.71 -4.39 1.62
C ALA A 18 -3.94 -5.25 1.28
N ILE A 19 -3.75 -6.52 0.89
CA ILE A 19 -4.84 -7.46 0.62
C ILE A 19 -5.75 -7.61 1.85
N PHE A 20 -5.15 -7.73 3.04
CA PHE A 20 -5.91 -7.79 4.29
C PHE A 20 -6.73 -6.51 4.51
N MET A 21 -6.12 -5.33 4.32
CA MET A 21 -6.80 -4.04 4.44
C MET A 21 -7.93 -3.86 3.42
N LEU A 22 -7.78 -4.35 2.17
CA LEU A 22 -8.89 -4.40 1.20
C LEU A 22 -10.07 -5.22 1.73
N GLY A 23 -9.78 -6.31 2.44
CA GLY A 23 -10.79 -7.09 3.14
C GLY A 23 -11.47 -6.29 4.26
N LEU A 24 -10.71 -5.56 5.07
CA LEU A 24 -11.26 -4.72 6.13
C LEU A 24 -12.18 -3.62 5.57
N GLU A 25 -11.72 -2.96 4.52
CA GLU A 25 -12.43 -1.89 3.84
C GLU A 25 -13.77 -2.34 3.23
N ARG A 26 -13.79 -3.54 2.64
CA ARG A 26 -15.03 -4.18 2.15
C ARG A 26 -16.03 -4.52 3.25
N ASN A 27 -15.57 -4.63 4.50
CA ASN A 27 -16.39 -4.95 5.68
C ASN A 27 -16.43 -3.75 6.65
N SER A 28 -16.30 -2.54 6.12
CA SER A 28 -16.29 -1.28 6.90
C SER A 28 -17.64 -0.95 7.54
N ASP A 29 -18.71 -1.66 7.17
CA ASP A 29 -19.98 -1.66 7.88
C ASP A 29 -19.86 -2.22 9.31
N LEU A 30 -18.91 -3.14 9.52
CA LEU A 30 -18.63 -3.76 10.82
C LEU A 30 -17.31 -3.28 11.44
N ILE A 31 -16.31 -2.96 10.61
CA ILE A 31 -14.95 -2.62 11.02
C ILE A 31 -14.78 -1.11 10.97
N ARG A 32 -14.63 -0.49 12.14
CA ARG A 32 -14.55 0.99 12.25
C ARG A 32 -13.14 1.54 12.20
N ASP A 33 -12.20 0.85 12.84
CA ASP A 33 -10.83 1.31 13.01
C ASP A 33 -9.85 0.16 12.83
N VAL A 34 -8.69 0.46 12.24
CA VAL A 34 -7.55 -0.46 12.12
C VAL A 34 -6.27 0.31 12.42
N ALA A 35 -5.31 -0.36 13.06
CA ALA A 35 -4.00 0.21 13.33
C ALA A 35 -2.91 -0.85 13.14
N PHE A 36 -1.84 -0.45 12.47
CA PHE A 36 -0.61 -1.23 12.42
C PHE A 36 0.06 -1.27 13.79
N ALA A 37 0.63 -2.42 14.17
CA ALA A 37 1.45 -2.54 15.37
C ALA A 37 2.67 -3.46 15.16
N PRO A 38 3.84 -3.12 15.75
CA PRO A 38 4.13 -1.90 16.52
C PRO A 38 4.48 -0.69 15.63
N LEU A 39 4.22 0.52 16.13
CA LEU A 39 4.34 1.76 15.34
C LEU A 39 5.79 2.24 15.19
N ILE A 40 6.52 2.39 16.29
CA ILE A 40 7.87 2.95 16.33
C ILE A 40 8.84 2.01 17.02
N SER A 41 10.11 2.08 16.67
CA SER A 41 11.15 1.33 17.37
C SER A 41 12.52 2.00 17.21
N LEU A 42 13.37 1.88 18.23
CA LEU A 42 14.78 2.26 18.15
C LEU A 42 15.55 1.05 17.59
N VAL A 43 16.17 1.20 16.40
CA VAL A 43 16.76 0.08 15.64
C VAL A 43 17.75 -0.75 16.47
N ASP A 44 18.57 -0.11 17.30
CA ASP A 44 19.59 -0.83 18.09
C ASP A 44 19.06 -1.37 19.44
N HIS A 45 17.76 -1.18 19.72
CA HIS A 45 17.12 -1.57 20.98
C HIS A 45 15.69 -2.11 20.77
N GLN A 46 15.47 -2.90 19.72
CA GLN A 46 14.16 -3.48 19.40
C GLN A 46 13.85 -4.72 20.25
N GLN A 47 12.63 -4.81 20.78
CA GLN A 47 12.10 -6.04 21.40
C GLN A 47 11.23 -6.85 20.44
N TRP A 48 10.76 -6.21 19.37
CA TRP A 48 9.85 -6.78 18.37
C TRP A 48 10.18 -6.21 16.98
N ALA A 49 9.99 -7.01 15.93
CA ALA A 49 10.05 -6.59 14.53
C ALA A 49 9.05 -7.40 13.67
N PRO A 50 8.61 -6.87 12.50
CA PRO A 50 8.88 -5.53 11.97
C PRO A 50 8.07 -4.44 12.70
N ASN A 51 8.46 -3.16 12.50
CA ASN A 51 7.77 -1.98 13.04
C ASN A 51 7.52 -0.97 11.92
N LEU A 52 6.48 -0.14 12.03
CA LEU A 52 6.07 0.75 10.93
C LEU A 52 7.13 1.82 10.60
N ASN A 53 7.71 2.45 11.62
CA ASN A 53 8.64 3.58 11.45
C ASN A 53 9.82 3.48 12.44
N PRO A 54 10.82 2.62 12.17
CA PRO A 54 12.05 2.52 12.96
C PRO A 54 12.95 3.76 12.82
N PHE A 55 13.73 4.07 13.86
CA PHE A 55 14.68 5.19 13.84
C PHE A 55 15.98 4.89 14.61
N LYS A 56 17.06 5.64 14.31
CA LYS A 56 18.30 5.69 15.12
C LYS A 56 18.42 7.03 15.86
N GLN A 57 19.33 7.11 16.82
CA GLN A 57 19.65 8.33 17.58
C GLN A 57 20.49 9.33 16.76
N ALA A 58 20.02 9.66 15.57
CA ALA A 58 20.66 10.63 14.68
C ALA A 58 19.57 11.43 13.94
N PRO A 59 19.82 12.72 13.63
CA PRO A 59 18.92 13.49 12.77
C PRO A 59 18.68 12.75 11.45
N ASP A 60 17.43 12.77 10.99
CA ASP A 60 16.99 12.19 9.72
C ASP A 60 17.19 10.66 9.55
N ALA A 61 17.59 9.95 10.62
CA ALA A 61 17.81 8.50 10.61
C ALA A 61 16.53 7.69 10.88
N ARG A 62 15.41 8.10 10.28
CA ARG A 62 14.10 7.42 10.36
C ARG A 62 13.84 6.64 9.07
N VAL A 63 13.19 5.48 9.19
CA VAL A 63 12.89 4.60 8.05
C VAL A 63 11.39 4.51 7.85
N TYR A 64 10.92 4.98 6.70
CA TYR A 64 9.57 4.72 6.21
C TYR A 64 9.54 3.35 5.54
N THR A 65 9.02 2.36 6.26
CA THR A 65 8.94 0.98 5.76
C THR A 65 7.99 0.83 4.58
N SER A 66 8.02 -0.29 3.86
CA SER A 66 7.02 -0.56 2.82
C SER A 66 5.60 -0.60 3.40
N ASN A 67 5.41 -1.17 4.60
CA ASN A 67 4.12 -1.12 5.29
C ASN A 67 3.72 0.31 5.67
N TYR A 68 4.67 1.20 6.01
CA TYR A 68 4.35 2.62 6.21
C TYR A 68 3.68 3.22 4.97
N TRP A 69 4.23 2.93 3.79
CA TRP A 69 3.67 3.43 2.54
C TRP A 69 2.33 2.76 2.19
N VAL A 70 2.13 1.48 2.52
CA VAL A 70 0.80 0.84 2.42
C VAL A 70 -0.21 1.57 3.32
N GLN A 71 0.09 1.74 4.61
CA GLN A 71 -0.78 2.45 5.53
C GLN A 71 -1.08 3.88 5.05
N GLN A 72 -0.08 4.57 4.50
CA GLN A 72 -0.23 5.91 3.93
C GLN A 72 -1.13 5.91 2.68
N LEU A 73 -0.96 4.96 1.76
CA LEU A 73 -1.80 4.83 0.57
C LEU A 73 -3.27 4.61 0.94
N PHE A 74 -3.57 3.74 1.91
CA PHE A 74 -4.95 3.54 2.37
C PHE A 74 -5.49 4.75 3.12
N ALA A 75 -4.73 5.31 4.07
CA ALA A 75 -5.19 6.44 4.88
C ALA A 75 -5.45 7.72 4.06
N GLN A 76 -4.68 7.94 2.99
CA GLN A 76 -4.82 9.13 2.14
C GLN A 76 -5.84 8.97 0.99
N ASN A 77 -6.35 7.75 0.76
CA ASN A 77 -7.27 7.45 -0.34
C ASN A 77 -8.51 6.67 0.15
N ALA A 78 -8.90 6.88 1.41
CA ALA A 78 -10.12 6.32 1.96
C ALA A 78 -11.34 7.07 1.38
N GLY A 79 -12.23 6.32 0.73
CA GLY A 79 -13.50 6.86 0.24
C GLY A 79 -14.58 6.90 1.31
N SER A 80 -15.73 7.47 0.94
CA SER A 80 -16.92 7.49 1.79
C SER A 80 -17.83 6.27 1.62
N MET A 81 -17.68 5.54 0.51
CA MET A 81 -18.48 4.36 0.17
C MET A 81 -17.67 3.34 -0.63
N THR A 82 -17.83 2.07 -0.28
CA THR A 82 -17.31 0.93 -1.05
C THR A 82 -18.30 0.51 -2.12
N HIS A 83 -17.82 0.23 -3.32
CA HIS A 83 -18.65 -0.25 -4.44
C HIS A 83 -18.39 -1.72 -4.76
N GLU A 84 -19.44 -2.39 -5.24
CA GLU A 84 -19.31 -3.74 -5.79
C GLU A 84 -18.41 -3.70 -7.03
N ILE A 85 -17.51 -4.67 -7.13
CA ILE A 85 -16.66 -4.84 -8.29
C ILE A 85 -17.00 -6.15 -8.96
N ILE A 86 -17.35 -6.06 -10.25
CA ILE A 86 -17.62 -7.21 -11.10
C ILE A 86 -16.30 -7.63 -11.73
N SER A 87 -15.94 -8.91 -11.59
CA SER A 87 -14.82 -9.51 -12.32
C SER A 87 -15.29 -10.76 -13.04
N ASP A 88 -14.79 -10.93 -14.26
CA ASP A 88 -14.92 -12.11 -15.09
C ASP A 88 -13.83 -13.16 -14.81
N THR A 89 -12.91 -12.86 -13.88
CA THR A 89 -11.82 -13.75 -13.46
C THR A 89 -12.07 -14.32 -12.07
N ARG A 90 -11.47 -15.49 -11.80
CA ARG A 90 -11.48 -16.08 -10.45
C ARG A 90 -10.61 -15.27 -9.50
N PHE A 91 -10.84 -15.47 -8.21
CA PHE A 91 -10.09 -14.84 -7.12
C PHE A 91 -8.67 -15.41 -7.06
N ASP A 92 -7.80 -14.95 -7.96
CA ASP A 92 -6.40 -15.38 -8.10
C ASP A 92 -5.43 -14.26 -7.66
N SER A 93 -4.30 -14.07 -8.36
CA SER A 93 -3.13 -13.28 -7.91
C SER A 93 -3.33 -11.76 -7.81
N VAL A 94 -4.49 -11.23 -8.18
CA VAL A 94 -4.78 -9.79 -8.14
C VAL A 94 -5.96 -9.56 -7.20
N PHE A 95 -5.77 -8.66 -6.24
CA PHE A 95 -6.79 -8.26 -5.28
C PHE A 95 -6.99 -6.76 -5.38
N TRP A 96 -8.24 -6.32 -5.38
CA TRP A 96 -8.60 -4.92 -5.52
C TRP A 96 -9.76 -4.60 -4.57
N SER A 97 -9.93 -3.35 -4.15
CA SER A 97 -11.13 -2.78 -3.51
C SER A 97 -11.36 -1.44 -4.18
N ALA A 98 -12.62 -1.03 -4.29
CA ALA A 98 -12.99 0.19 -4.98
C ALA A 98 -13.80 1.09 -4.05
N HIS A 99 -13.19 2.21 -3.72
CA HIS A 99 -13.86 3.39 -3.21
C HIS A 99 -14.36 4.23 -4.38
N LEU A 100 -15.61 4.71 -4.31
CA LEU A 100 -16.10 5.72 -5.24
C LEU A 100 -16.09 7.08 -4.56
N ASP A 101 -15.30 7.99 -5.11
CA ASP A 101 -15.71 9.39 -5.18
C ASP A 101 -16.54 9.53 -6.47
N ILE A 102 -17.73 10.11 -6.36
CA ILE A 102 -18.79 10.09 -7.40
C ILE A 102 -18.28 10.54 -8.79
N GLU A 103 -18.70 9.77 -9.81
CA GLU A 103 -18.38 9.79 -11.25
C GLU A 103 -18.48 11.16 -11.95
N ILE A 104 -17.57 11.44 -12.89
CA ILE A 104 -17.74 12.48 -13.91
C ILE A 104 -17.70 11.82 -15.28
N ALA A 105 -18.85 11.82 -15.96
CA ALA A 105 -18.90 11.58 -17.40
C ALA A 105 -17.96 12.57 -18.11
N GLY A 106 -16.91 12.06 -18.78
CA GLY A 106 -15.94 12.86 -19.52
C GLY A 106 -14.59 13.12 -18.83
N LYS A 107 -14.30 12.51 -17.67
CA LYS A 107 -12.94 12.56 -17.10
C LYS A 107 -11.97 11.79 -17.97
N ARG A 108 -10.93 12.51 -18.40
CA ARG A 108 -9.80 11.95 -19.16
C ARG A 108 -8.57 11.75 -18.31
N PHE A 109 -8.54 12.26 -17.08
CA PHE A 109 -7.34 12.31 -16.25
C PHE A 109 -7.51 11.48 -14.99
N VAL A 110 -6.49 10.69 -14.67
CA VAL A 110 -6.39 9.92 -13.42
C VAL A 110 -4.99 10.06 -12.83
N THR A 111 -4.94 9.94 -11.51
CA THR A 111 -3.69 9.80 -10.76
C THR A 111 -3.52 8.34 -10.37
N LEU A 112 -2.41 7.72 -10.78
CA LEU A 112 -2.04 6.35 -10.41
C LEU A 112 -0.83 6.38 -9.48
N SER A 113 -1.02 5.98 -8.23
CA SER A 113 0.04 5.84 -7.23
C SER A 113 0.41 4.37 -7.08
N ILE A 114 1.68 4.01 -7.23
CA ILE A 114 2.16 2.62 -7.17
C ILE A 114 3.29 2.52 -6.16
N LEU A 115 3.11 1.70 -5.13
CA LEU A 115 4.21 1.14 -4.33
C LEU A 115 4.51 -0.25 -4.88
N GLY A 116 5.71 -0.48 -5.43
CA GLY A 116 6.01 -1.76 -6.06
C GLY A 116 7.48 -2.09 -6.20
N HIS A 117 7.78 -3.38 -6.31
CA HIS A 117 9.10 -3.90 -6.65
C HIS A 117 9.03 -5.32 -7.24
N ASP A 118 10.02 -5.71 -8.04
CA ASP A 118 10.07 -7.07 -8.62
C ASP A 118 10.60 -8.11 -7.63
N ASN A 119 11.50 -7.70 -6.72
CA ASN A 119 11.97 -8.56 -5.63
C ASN A 119 10.97 -8.57 -4.45
N PRO A 120 10.37 -9.73 -4.12
CA PRO A 120 9.46 -9.90 -2.97
C PRO A 120 10.06 -9.55 -1.61
N ASP A 121 11.37 -9.77 -1.44
CA ASP A 121 12.10 -9.56 -0.19
C ASP A 121 12.68 -8.13 -0.10
N SER A 122 12.33 -7.26 -1.04
CA SER A 122 12.71 -5.86 -1.01
C SER A 122 12.09 -5.14 0.18
N ALA A 123 12.90 -4.39 0.92
CA ALA A 123 12.50 -3.66 2.11
C ALA A 123 13.26 -2.33 2.20
N ASN A 124 12.61 -1.30 2.75
CA ASN A 124 13.31 -0.08 3.14
C ASN A 124 14.00 -0.34 4.50
N THR A 125 15.31 -0.10 4.57
CA THR A 125 16.12 -0.35 5.77
C THR A 125 16.95 0.89 6.11
N HIS A 126 17.61 0.90 7.27
CA HIS A 126 18.52 1.99 7.62
C HIS A 126 19.84 1.94 6.84
N ASP A 127 20.38 0.74 6.59
CA ASP A 127 21.76 0.57 6.13
C ASP A 127 21.87 0.34 4.61
N ALA A 128 20.75 0.22 3.91
CA ALA A 128 20.68 0.14 2.45
C ALA A 128 19.72 1.20 1.91
N ALA A 129 20.03 1.74 0.71
CA ALA A 129 19.18 2.69 0.02
C ALA A 129 17.74 2.16 -0.09
N PRO A 130 16.70 3.00 0.12
CA PRO A 130 15.31 2.56 0.02
C PRO A 130 14.99 2.14 -1.41
N ILE A 131 14.31 1.00 -1.57
CA ILE A 131 14.07 0.36 -2.87
C ILE A 131 12.63 0.62 -3.37
N SER A 132 11.70 1.07 -2.52
CA SER A 132 10.30 1.23 -2.91
C SER A 132 9.64 2.44 -2.23
N LEU A 133 9.80 3.61 -2.84
CA LEU A 133 8.90 4.74 -2.59
C LEU A 133 7.70 4.62 -3.53
N PRO A 134 6.50 5.08 -3.13
CA PRO A 134 5.39 5.20 -4.07
C PRO A 134 5.75 6.13 -5.23
N VAL A 135 5.49 5.68 -6.46
CA VAL A 135 5.63 6.48 -7.68
C VAL A 135 4.24 6.94 -8.12
N VAL A 136 4.11 8.21 -8.45
CA VAL A 136 2.83 8.83 -8.88
C VAL A 136 2.90 9.15 -10.37
N PHE A 137 1.90 8.67 -11.11
CA PHE A 137 1.70 8.93 -12.53
C PHE A 137 0.41 9.71 -12.74
N TYR A 138 0.44 10.66 -13.68
CA TYR A 138 -0.74 11.35 -14.18
C TYR A 138 -1.01 10.81 -15.57
N ILE A 139 -2.15 10.15 -15.75
CA ILE A 139 -2.47 9.43 -16.98
C ILE A 139 -3.68 10.09 -17.63
N GLU A 140 -3.54 10.41 -18.91
CA GLU A 140 -4.65 10.85 -19.76
C GLU A 140 -5.15 9.70 -20.63
N SER A 141 -6.47 9.55 -20.72
CA SER A 141 -7.14 8.61 -21.62
C SER A 141 -8.06 9.37 -22.58
N SER A 142 -7.98 9.01 -23.87
CA SER A 142 -8.81 9.60 -24.93
C SER A 142 -10.20 8.97 -25.02
N ASP A 143 -10.36 7.74 -24.53
CA ASP A 143 -11.57 6.91 -24.62
C ASP A 143 -12.14 6.51 -23.26
N GLY A 144 -11.51 6.94 -22.16
CA GLY A 144 -11.89 6.59 -20.80
C GLY A 144 -11.34 5.23 -20.33
N ASN A 145 -10.58 4.52 -21.17
CA ASN A 145 -9.89 3.29 -20.78
C ASN A 145 -8.48 3.60 -20.28
N PHE A 146 -8.10 3.03 -19.14
CA PHE A 146 -6.76 3.15 -18.57
C PHE A 146 -6.11 1.77 -18.54
N SER A 147 -4.86 1.68 -19.00
CA SER A 147 -4.06 0.45 -19.00
C SER A 147 -2.68 0.75 -18.44
N PHE A 148 -2.24 -0.08 -17.50
CA PHE A 148 -0.93 0.07 -16.84
C PHE A 148 -0.37 -1.30 -16.49
N LEU A 149 0.97 -1.38 -16.44
CA LEU A 149 1.68 -2.55 -15.95
C LEU A 149 2.16 -2.27 -14.54
N LEU A 150 1.91 -3.22 -13.64
CA LEU A 150 2.37 -3.14 -12.26
C LEU A 150 3.55 -4.09 -12.04
N PRO A 151 4.53 -3.72 -11.19
CA PRO A 151 5.53 -4.67 -10.70
C PRO A 151 4.87 -5.89 -10.04
N VAL A 152 5.57 -7.03 -10.04
CA VAL A 152 5.02 -8.31 -9.55
C VAL A 152 4.50 -8.21 -8.11
N TRP A 153 5.24 -7.51 -7.24
CA TRP A 153 4.81 -7.21 -5.88
C TRP A 153 4.47 -5.73 -5.80
N SER A 154 3.19 -5.39 -5.87
CA SER A 154 2.77 -4.00 -5.87
C SER A 154 1.41 -3.77 -5.21
N VAL A 155 1.26 -2.55 -4.73
CA VAL A 155 0.02 -1.97 -4.23
C VAL A 155 -0.19 -0.69 -5.04
N ALA A 156 -1.35 -0.58 -5.69
CA ALA A 156 -1.66 0.54 -6.54
C ALA A 156 -2.98 1.19 -6.12
N VAL A 157 -3.03 2.52 -6.19
CA VAL A 157 -4.25 3.31 -6.02
C VAL A 157 -4.45 4.12 -7.28
N LEU A 158 -5.60 3.91 -7.92
CA LEU A 158 -6.06 4.73 -9.04
C LEU A 158 -7.13 5.69 -8.50
N ARG A 159 -6.92 6.99 -8.71
CA ARG A 159 -7.83 8.04 -8.25
C ARG A 159 -8.20 8.99 -9.39
N THR A 160 -9.49 9.27 -9.54
CA THR A 160 -10.00 10.37 -10.35
C THR A 160 -10.06 11.62 -9.47
N ASP A 161 -9.57 12.76 -9.97
CA ASP A 161 -9.79 14.07 -9.37
C ASP A 161 -11.15 14.66 -9.81
#